data_AF-A0A959P8T3-F1
#
_entry.id   AF-A0A959P8T3-F1
#
_cell.length_a   1.000
_cell.length_b   1.000
_cell.length_c   1.000
_cell.angle_alpha   90.00
_cell.angle_beta   90.00
_cell.angle_gamma   90.00
#
_symmetry.space_group_name_H-M   'P 1'
#
loop_
_entity.id
_entity.type
_entity.pdbx_description
1 polymer ?
#
loop_
_entity_poly.entity_id
_entity_poly.type
_entity_poly.pdbx_seq_one_letter_code
_entity_poly.pdbx_strand_id
1 'polypeptide(L)'
;MSIKPLLVSLLFVVVSVLPGLGQSNADCRRINNTFQKKVCSGVENNKAAYLKELMERKSGEYTLNKVLEWTKANYDCFVCEDEPGFRGGSLLRKVVFEDALSICFFFVYDARVDMNTVERDGRTLIDWLQDDTEKAFDAAFETENEADKRYLIKQIRTGQKYFNIFRNNGAKFRNELRQGGSKF
;
A
#
# COMPACT_ATOMS: atom_id res chain seq x y z
N MET A 1 11.08 -53.97 -50.81
CA MET A 1 11.38 -52.53 -50.96
C MET A 1 10.16 -51.72 -50.53
N SER A 2 10.39 -50.63 -49.77
CA SER A 2 9.45 -49.55 -49.36
C SER A 2 8.29 -49.96 -48.44
N ILE A 3 8.31 -49.73 -47.11
CA ILE A 3 8.31 -48.50 -46.28
C ILE A 3 7.02 -47.65 -46.42
N LYS A 4 6.34 -47.50 -45.27
CA LYS A 4 5.05 -46.82 -44.98
C LYS A 4 5.09 -45.28 -45.20
N PRO A 5 3.97 -44.55 -45.04
CA PRO A 5 3.71 -43.94 -43.72
C PRO A 5 2.24 -44.06 -43.26
N LEU A 6 1.92 -44.38 -42.00
CA LEU A 6 2.03 -43.59 -40.76
C LEU A 6 1.13 -42.34 -40.75
N LEU A 7 -0.04 -42.48 -40.11
CA LEU A 7 -0.76 -41.40 -39.44
C LEU A 7 -1.36 -41.98 -38.15
N VAL A 8 -0.50 -42.11 -37.13
CA VAL A 8 -0.92 -42.28 -35.74
C VAL A 8 -0.98 -40.88 -35.17
N SER A 9 -2.19 -40.35 -35.02
CA SER A 9 -2.42 -39.09 -34.31
C SER A 9 -2.23 -39.32 -32.82
N LEU A 10 -1.06 -38.93 -32.31
CA LEU A 10 -0.78 -38.88 -30.89
C LEU A 10 -1.50 -37.66 -30.28
N LEU A 11 -2.56 -37.91 -29.49
CA LEU A 11 -3.14 -36.91 -28.61
C LEU A 11 -2.21 -36.75 -27.39
N PHE A 12 -1.43 -35.67 -27.37
CA PHE A 12 -0.77 -35.22 -26.14
C PHE A 12 -1.76 -34.40 -25.31
N VAL A 13 -2.35 -35.04 -24.29
CA VAL A 13 -3.01 -34.31 -23.20
C VAL A 13 -1.89 -33.80 -22.28
N VAL A 14 -1.47 -32.55 -22.48
CA VAL A 14 -0.64 -31.83 -21.52
C VAL A 14 -1.57 -31.38 -20.40
N VAL A 15 -1.63 -32.16 -19.32
CA VAL A 15 -2.16 -31.69 -18.05
C VAL A 15 -1.13 -30.72 -17.47
N SER A 16 -1.24 -29.46 -17.83
CA SER A 16 -0.56 -28.37 -17.14
C SER A 16 -1.18 -28.22 -15.76
N VAL A 17 -0.60 -28.93 -14.78
CA VAL A 17 -0.76 -28.59 -13.36
C VAL A 17 -0.08 -27.24 -13.18
N LEU A 18 -0.84 -26.17 -13.36
CA LEU A 18 -0.46 -24.85 -12.85
C LEU A 18 -0.42 -24.99 -11.32
N PRO A 19 0.73 -24.84 -10.65
CA PRO A 19 0.69 -24.53 -9.24
C PRO A 19 0.01 -23.16 -9.15
N GLY A 20 -1.23 -23.15 -8.68
CA GLY A 20 -1.89 -21.91 -8.34
C GLY A 20 -0.95 -21.14 -7.43
N LEU A 21 -0.53 -19.95 -7.87
CA LEU A 21 0.03 -18.94 -6.99
C LEU A 21 -1.06 -18.67 -5.95
N GLY A 22 -1.01 -19.39 -4.84
CA GLY A 22 -1.88 -19.16 -3.71
C GLY A 22 -1.58 -17.75 -3.24
N GLN A 23 -2.46 -16.82 -3.61
CA GLN A 23 -2.59 -15.55 -2.92
C GLN A 23 -2.86 -15.93 -1.48
N SER A 24 -1.83 -15.89 -0.62
CA SER A 24 -2.02 -16.16 0.80
C SER A 24 -2.89 -15.03 1.31
N ASN A 25 -4.16 -15.32 1.57
CA ASN A 25 -5.05 -14.36 2.19
C ASN A 25 -4.40 -13.86 3.48
N ALA A 26 -4.42 -12.55 3.70
CA ALA A 26 -3.85 -11.94 4.88
C ALA A 26 -4.46 -12.55 6.15
N ASP A 27 -3.63 -13.07 7.07
CA ASP A 27 -4.11 -13.63 8.34
C ASP A 27 -4.28 -12.50 9.37
N CYS A 28 -5.33 -11.69 9.17
CA CYS A 28 -5.61 -10.55 10.03
C CYS A 28 -5.91 -10.95 11.49
N ARG A 29 -6.16 -12.24 11.78
CA ARG A 29 -6.34 -12.72 13.17
C ARG A 29 -5.10 -12.53 14.02
N ARG A 30 -3.92 -12.46 13.40
CA ARG A 30 -2.66 -12.21 14.12
C ARG A 30 -2.53 -10.75 14.55
N ILE A 31 -3.23 -9.82 13.92
CA ILE A 31 -3.17 -8.38 14.23
C ILE A 31 -4.32 -8.03 15.17
N ASN A 32 -4.00 -7.85 16.45
CA ASN A 32 -4.98 -7.42 17.45
C ASN A 32 -5.04 -5.90 17.58
N ASN A 33 -6.12 -5.38 18.18
CA ASN A 33 -6.34 -3.94 18.33
C ASN A 33 -5.18 -3.22 19.04
N THR A 34 -4.57 -3.85 20.05
CA THR A 34 -3.44 -3.26 20.78
C THR A 34 -2.22 -3.06 19.85
N PHE A 35 -1.93 -4.03 19.01
CA PHE A 35 -0.83 -3.93 18.04
C PHE A 35 -1.14 -2.90 16.96
N GLN A 36 -2.36 -2.90 16.42
CA GLN A 36 -2.83 -1.89 15.46
C GLN A 36 -2.66 -0.46 16.00
N LYS A 37 -3.07 -0.20 17.25
CA LYS A 37 -2.89 1.12 17.90
C LYS A 37 -1.41 1.53 18.01
N LYS A 38 -0.52 0.59 18.33
CA LYS A 38 0.93 0.86 18.38
C LYS A 38 1.49 1.21 17.00
N VAL A 39 1.05 0.49 15.97
CA VAL A 39 1.47 0.75 14.59
C VAL A 39 0.97 2.14 14.14
N CYS A 40 -0.30 2.47 14.36
CA CYS A 40 -0.86 3.79 14.02
C CYS A 40 -0.18 4.93 14.79
N SER A 41 0.11 4.78 16.09
CA SER A 41 0.84 5.81 16.85
C SER A 41 2.33 5.91 16.48
N GLY A 42 2.92 4.81 15.96
CA GLY A 42 4.23 4.85 15.32
C GLY A 42 4.27 5.80 14.12
N VAL A 43 3.15 5.98 13.43
CA VAL A 43 3.00 6.90 12.29
C VAL A 43 3.07 8.37 12.71
N GLU A 44 2.35 8.75 13.76
CA GLU A 44 2.29 10.12 14.31
C GLU A 44 3.68 10.73 14.58
N ASN A 45 4.63 9.88 14.93
CA ASN A 45 5.97 10.31 15.30
C ASN A 45 6.99 10.19 14.16
N ASN A 46 6.56 9.80 12.95
CA ASN A 46 7.42 9.53 11.80
C ASN A 46 8.62 8.60 12.13
N LYS A 47 8.42 7.61 13.01
CA LYS A 47 9.47 6.69 13.50
C LYS A 47 9.54 5.42 12.65
N ALA A 48 10.10 5.48 11.45
CA ALA A 48 10.23 4.30 10.59
C ALA A 48 11.01 3.14 11.22
N ALA A 49 12.08 3.42 11.97
CA ALA A 49 12.85 2.37 12.65
C ALA A 49 12.01 1.61 13.69
N TYR A 50 11.18 2.34 14.46
CA TYR A 50 10.26 1.75 15.42
C TYR A 50 9.21 0.87 14.73
N LEU A 51 8.65 1.33 13.62
CA LEU A 51 7.71 0.53 12.83
C LEU A 51 8.36 -0.75 12.28
N LYS A 52 9.58 -0.65 11.75
CA LYS A 52 10.35 -1.82 11.30
C LYS A 52 10.53 -2.84 12.42
N GLU A 53 10.91 -2.38 13.61
CA GLU A 53 11.03 -3.22 14.81
C GLU A 53 9.69 -3.87 15.22
N LEU A 54 8.58 -3.12 15.14
CA LEU A 54 7.25 -3.67 15.40
C LEU A 54 6.89 -4.79 14.42
N MET A 55 7.16 -4.59 13.12
CA MET A 55 6.88 -5.60 12.09
C MET A 55 7.78 -6.83 12.24
N GLU A 56 9.06 -6.64 12.56
CA GLU A 56 10.00 -7.74 12.83
C GLU A 56 9.52 -8.59 14.01
N ARG A 57 9.23 -7.96 15.16
CA ARG A 57 8.73 -8.66 16.35
C ARG A 57 7.41 -9.38 16.10
N LYS A 58 6.52 -8.80 15.30
CA LYS A 58 5.19 -9.36 15.06
C LYS A 58 5.21 -10.51 14.07
N SER A 59 6.02 -10.39 13.02
CA SER A 59 6.21 -11.44 12.02
C SER A 59 6.93 -12.66 12.61
N GLY A 60 7.86 -12.44 13.54
CA GLY A 60 8.76 -13.49 14.04
C GLY A 60 9.87 -13.83 13.04
N GLU A 61 10.07 -12.97 12.03
CA GLU A 61 11.06 -13.15 10.98
C GLU A 61 12.37 -12.43 11.34
N TYR A 62 13.49 -13.02 10.93
CA TYR A 62 14.83 -12.56 11.31
C TYR A 62 15.62 -11.94 10.16
N THR A 63 15.02 -11.83 8.97
CA THR A 63 15.64 -11.18 7.81
C THR A 63 14.76 -10.07 7.29
N LEU A 64 15.39 -8.98 6.85
CA LEU A 64 14.68 -7.81 6.33
C LEU A 64 13.68 -8.19 5.23
N ASN A 65 14.09 -9.01 4.27
CA ASN A 65 13.22 -9.39 3.14
C ASN A 65 11.95 -10.11 3.62
N LYS A 66 12.06 -11.03 4.58
CA LYS A 66 10.89 -11.72 5.12
C LYS A 66 9.99 -10.81 5.95
N VAL A 67 10.59 -9.88 6.71
CA VAL A 67 9.82 -8.84 7.41
C VAL A 67 9.04 -7.96 6.43
N LEU A 68 9.65 -7.57 5.31
CA LEU A 68 9.00 -6.78 4.25
C LEU A 68 7.88 -7.56 3.56
N GLU A 69 8.11 -8.83 3.20
CA GLU A 69 7.10 -9.71 2.62
C GLU A 69 5.92 -9.90 3.56
N TRP A 70 6.18 -10.16 4.85
CA TRP A 70 5.13 -10.26 5.86
C TRP A 70 4.36 -8.94 6.02
N THR A 71 5.07 -7.80 6.06
CA THR A 71 4.47 -6.47 6.17
C THR A 71 3.53 -6.22 5.00
N LYS A 72 3.96 -6.54 3.78
CA LYS A 72 3.15 -6.41 2.56
C LYS A 72 1.92 -7.33 2.61
N ALA A 73 2.10 -8.60 2.95
CA ALA A 73 1.03 -9.58 2.97
C ALA A 73 -0.06 -9.29 4.03
N ASN A 74 0.27 -8.54 5.09
CA ASN A 74 -0.66 -8.20 6.16
C ASN A 74 -1.05 -6.72 6.18
N TYR A 75 -0.65 -5.95 5.16
CA TYR A 75 -0.84 -4.50 5.14
C TYR A 75 -2.32 -4.09 5.29
N ASP A 76 -3.21 -4.77 4.57
CA ASP A 76 -4.65 -4.48 4.56
C ASP A 76 -5.36 -4.79 5.89
N CYS A 77 -4.67 -5.48 6.81
CA CYS A 77 -5.19 -5.75 8.15
C CYS A 77 -5.03 -4.55 9.10
N PHE A 78 -4.23 -3.54 8.74
CA PHE A 78 -4.01 -2.37 9.57
C PHE A 78 -4.96 -1.24 9.20
N VAL A 79 -5.84 -0.87 10.14
CA VAL A 79 -6.74 0.26 9.97
C VAL A 79 -6.58 1.22 11.15
N CYS A 80 -6.29 2.48 10.88
CA CYS A 80 -6.28 3.50 11.92
C CYS A 80 -7.69 4.00 12.19
N GLU A 81 -8.01 4.14 13.48
CA GLU A 81 -9.31 4.62 13.96
C GLU A 81 -9.50 6.10 13.60
N ASP A 82 -10.76 6.53 13.59
CA ASP A 82 -11.13 7.94 13.44
C ASP A 82 -10.66 8.74 14.66
N GLU A 83 -10.14 9.94 14.41
CA GLU A 83 -9.62 10.86 15.42
C GLU A 83 -9.78 12.32 14.95
N PRO A 84 -9.62 13.33 15.82
CA PRO A 84 -9.80 14.72 15.44
C PRO A 84 -8.97 15.14 14.23
N GLY A 85 -9.64 15.41 13.10
CA GLY A 85 -9.01 15.81 11.85
C GLY A 85 -8.67 14.67 10.88
N PHE A 86 -8.77 13.40 11.30
CA PHE A 86 -8.47 12.24 10.47
C PHE A 86 -9.59 11.19 10.55
N ARG A 87 -10.29 10.99 9.43
CA ARG A 87 -11.51 10.15 9.33
C ARG A 87 -11.26 8.63 9.35
N GLY A 88 -10.12 8.20 9.88
CA GLY A 88 -9.69 6.81 9.81
C GLY A 88 -9.31 6.33 8.40
N GLY A 89 -8.77 5.11 8.34
CA GLY A 89 -8.40 4.45 7.08
C GLY A 89 -7.10 3.66 7.16
N SER A 90 -6.52 3.30 6.02
CA SER A 90 -5.23 2.61 5.98
C SER A 90 -4.09 3.39 6.64
N LEU A 91 -3.00 2.68 6.91
CA LEU A 91 -1.75 3.28 7.37
C LEU A 91 -1.23 4.35 6.40
N LEU A 92 -1.42 4.21 5.09
CA LEU A 92 -0.94 5.20 4.14
C LEU A 92 -1.76 6.50 4.21
N ARG A 93 -3.07 6.43 4.50
CA ARG A 93 -3.85 7.65 4.79
C ARG A 93 -3.35 8.35 6.05
N LYS A 94 -3.11 7.61 7.13
CA LYS A 94 -2.53 8.15 8.37
C LYS A 94 -1.14 8.74 8.13
N VAL A 95 -0.31 8.10 7.28
CA VAL A 95 1.02 8.62 6.89
C VAL A 95 0.93 9.97 6.19
N VAL A 96 -0.03 10.15 5.29
CA VAL A 96 -0.26 11.45 4.64
C VAL A 96 -0.68 12.49 5.68
N PHE A 97 -1.68 12.15 6.50
CA PHE A 97 -2.23 13.04 7.52
C PHE A 97 -1.17 13.56 8.50
N GLU A 98 -0.31 12.66 8.99
CA GLU A 98 0.78 12.98 9.93
C GLU A 98 2.03 13.56 9.26
N ASP A 99 2.04 13.64 7.93
CA ASP A 99 3.21 13.94 7.13
C ASP A 99 4.45 13.05 7.46
N ALA A 100 4.21 11.75 7.62
CA ALA A 100 5.20 10.78 8.07
C ALA A 100 6.09 10.23 6.92
N LEU A 101 6.92 11.09 6.33
CA LEU A 101 7.66 10.79 5.10
C LEU A 101 8.58 9.55 5.17
N SER A 102 9.24 9.31 6.31
CA SER A 102 10.14 8.16 6.45
C SER A 102 9.38 6.84 6.45
N ILE A 103 8.17 6.85 7.01
CA ILE A 103 7.27 5.71 7.06
C ILE A 103 6.61 5.50 5.70
N CYS A 104 6.28 6.58 5.00
CA CYS A 104 5.88 6.50 3.61
C CYS A 104 6.92 5.75 2.78
N PHE A 105 8.20 6.05 2.97
CA PHE A 105 9.25 5.35 2.22
C PHE A 105 9.35 3.87 2.58
N PHE A 106 9.19 3.54 3.86
CA PHE A 106 9.11 2.16 4.28
C PHE A 106 7.97 1.40 3.60
N PHE A 107 6.74 1.92 3.58
CA PHE A 107 5.62 1.18 2.99
C PHE A 107 5.65 1.17 1.46
N VAL A 108 5.99 2.30 0.83
CA VAL A 108 5.91 2.46 -0.64
C VAL A 108 7.13 1.85 -1.34
N TYR A 109 8.35 2.08 -0.83
CA TYR A 109 9.58 1.64 -1.50
C TYR A 109 10.14 0.33 -0.96
N ASP A 110 10.23 0.18 0.36
CA ASP A 110 10.80 -1.02 0.97
C ASP A 110 9.80 -2.18 0.89
N ALA A 111 8.63 -2.03 1.53
CA ALA A 111 7.62 -3.09 1.61
C ALA A 111 6.79 -3.24 0.33
N ARG A 112 6.68 -2.18 -0.48
CA ARG A 112 5.96 -2.19 -1.76
C ARG A 112 4.50 -2.65 -1.62
N VAL A 113 3.79 -2.02 -0.68
CA VAL A 113 2.36 -2.29 -0.40
C VAL A 113 1.50 -1.84 -1.59
N ASP A 114 0.34 -2.48 -1.79
CA ASP A 114 -0.60 -2.03 -2.82
C ASP A 114 -1.24 -0.70 -2.39
N MET A 115 -1.18 0.28 -3.28
CA MET A 115 -1.75 1.62 -3.05
C MET A 115 -3.09 1.81 -3.76
N ASN A 116 -3.54 0.80 -4.53
CA ASN A 116 -4.80 0.85 -5.28
C ASN A 116 -5.93 0.11 -4.55
N THR A 117 -5.68 -0.43 -3.36
CA THR A 117 -6.73 -1.03 -2.52
C THR A 117 -7.84 -0.02 -2.28
N VAL A 118 -9.08 -0.45 -2.50
CA VAL A 118 -10.26 0.35 -2.22
C VAL A 118 -10.52 0.29 -0.72
N GLU A 119 -10.60 1.47 -0.10
CA GLU A 119 -10.79 1.60 1.34
C GLU A 119 -12.26 1.39 1.73
N ARG A 120 -12.54 1.38 3.04
CA ARG A 120 -13.91 1.13 3.57
C ARG A 120 -14.94 2.17 3.12
N ASP A 121 -14.49 3.37 2.75
CA ASP A 121 -15.34 4.44 2.24
C ASP A 121 -15.49 4.42 0.72
N GLY A 122 -15.02 3.36 0.05
CA GLY A 122 -15.16 3.15 -1.39
C GLY A 122 -14.16 3.93 -2.25
N ARG A 123 -13.21 4.65 -1.66
CA ARG A 123 -12.22 5.45 -2.37
C ARG A 123 -10.84 4.79 -2.34
N THR A 124 -10.07 4.92 -3.42
CA THR A 124 -8.64 4.59 -3.35
C THR A 124 -7.88 5.65 -2.55
N LEU A 125 -6.62 5.37 -2.21
CA LEU A 125 -5.74 6.34 -1.55
C LEU A 125 -5.57 7.61 -2.39
N ILE A 126 -5.48 7.49 -3.72
CA ILE A 126 -5.31 8.62 -4.64
C ILE A 126 -6.58 9.47 -4.72
N ASP A 127 -7.75 8.83 -4.85
CA ASP A 127 -9.03 9.55 -4.93
C ASP A 127 -9.29 10.34 -3.65
N TRP A 128 -9.08 9.70 -2.49
CA TRP A 128 -9.19 10.37 -1.20
C TRP A 128 -8.24 11.56 -1.07
N LEU A 129 -6.97 11.39 -1.47
CA LEU A 129 -5.96 12.44 -1.38
C LEU A 129 -6.28 13.63 -2.29
N GLN A 130 -6.81 13.36 -3.48
CA GLN A 130 -7.24 14.39 -4.41
C GLN A 130 -8.42 15.18 -3.82
N ASP A 131 -9.48 14.50 -3.37
CA ASP A 131 -10.65 15.12 -2.74
C ASP A 131 -10.25 16.04 -1.56
N ASP A 132 -9.39 15.55 -0.67
CA ASP A 132 -9.00 16.30 0.53
C ASP A 132 -8.09 17.49 0.17
N THR A 133 -7.25 17.35 -0.86
CA THR A 133 -6.42 18.46 -1.35
C THR A 133 -7.26 19.54 -2.03
N GLU A 134 -8.25 19.17 -2.84
CA GLU A 134 -9.18 20.10 -3.49
C GLU A 134 -10.01 20.87 -2.44
N LYS A 135 -10.57 20.18 -1.44
CA LYS A 135 -11.28 20.84 -0.34
C LYS A 135 -10.40 21.80 0.46
N ALA A 136 -9.14 21.42 0.71
CA ALA A 136 -8.20 22.28 1.40
C ALA A 136 -7.84 23.52 0.56
N PHE A 137 -7.77 23.36 -0.77
CA PHE A 137 -7.57 24.47 -1.71
C PHE A 137 -8.75 25.44 -1.67
N ASP A 138 -9.97 24.95 -1.86
CA ASP A 138 -11.18 25.79 -1.84
C ASP A 138 -11.32 26.55 -0.51
N ALA A 139 -11.17 25.85 0.62
CA ALA A 139 -11.22 26.45 1.94
C ALA A 139 -10.12 27.52 2.16
N ALA A 140 -8.96 27.39 1.51
CA ALA A 140 -7.86 28.35 1.64
C ALA A 140 -8.15 29.67 0.92
N PHE A 141 -9.03 29.66 -0.09
CA PHE A 141 -9.52 30.88 -0.76
C PHE A 141 -10.62 31.56 0.04
N GLU A 142 -11.47 30.77 0.71
CA GLU A 142 -12.63 31.29 1.45
C GLU A 142 -12.25 31.83 2.84
N THR A 143 -11.19 31.31 3.46
CA THR A 143 -10.82 31.73 4.83
C THR A 143 -10.10 33.08 4.87
N GLU A 144 -10.60 33.98 5.72
CA GLU A 144 -9.96 35.26 6.06
C GLU A 144 -8.95 35.13 7.21
N ASN A 145 -8.95 34.00 7.93
CA ASN A 145 -8.05 33.76 9.03
C ASN A 145 -6.67 33.30 8.51
N GLU A 146 -5.64 34.12 8.73
CA GLU A 146 -4.27 33.85 8.29
C GLU A 146 -3.63 32.60 8.93
N ALA A 147 -4.02 32.21 10.13
CA ALA A 147 -3.55 30.97 10.76
C ALA A 147 -4.14 29.74 10.06
N ASP A 148 -5.45 29.77 9.79
CA ASP A 148 -6.15 28.69 9.09
C ASP A 148 -5.65 28.58 7.64
N LYS A 149 -5.46 29.72 6.97
CA LYS A 149 -4.87 29.77 5.63
C LYS A 149 -3.48 29.11 5.59
N ARG A 150 -2.61 29.39 6.56
CA ARG A 150 -1.30 28.75 6.67
C ARG A 150 -1.42 27.24 6.88
N TYR A 151 -2.36 26.80 7.72
CA TYR A 151 -2.63 25.38 7.93
C TYR A 151 -3.11 24.70 6.64
N LEU A 152 -4.06 25.29 5.92
CA LEU A 152 -4.59 24.76 4.67
C LEU A 152 -3.51 24.72 3.57
N ILE A 153 -2.68 25.76 3.44
CA ILE A 153 -1.53 25.75 2.53
C ILE A 153 -0.56 24.61 2.86
N LYS A 154 -0.33 24.32 4.15
CA LYS A 154 0.47 23.17 4.57
C LYS A 154 -0.18 21.86 4.10
N GLN A 155 -1.48 21.70 4.31
CA GLN A 155 -2.23 20.50 3.86
C GLN A 155 -2.15 20.32 2.33
N ILE A 156 -2.32 21.40 1.55
CA ILE A 156 -2.21 21.35 0.09
C ILE A 156 -0.81 20.89 -0.35
N ARG A 157 0.26 21.44 0.26
CA ARG A 157 1.64 21.03 -0.03
C ARG A 157 1.90 19.57 0.33
N THR A 158 1.38 19.12 1.47
CA THR A 158 1.44 17.71 1.88
C THR A 158 0.72 16.84 0.86
N GLY A 159 -0.50 17.19 0.47
CA GLY A 159 -1.28 16.50 -0.55
C GLY A 159 -0.52 16.35 -1.87
N GLN A 160 0.02 17.44 -2.40
CA GLN A 160 0.84 17.44 -3.62
C GLN A 160 2.09 16.56 -3.50
N LYS A 161 2.79 16.60 -2.36
CA LYS A 161 3.97 15.77 -2.10
C LYS A 161 3.64 14.29 -2.18
N TYR A 162 2.62 13.84 -1.46
CA TYR A 162 2.24 12.43 -1.42
C TYR A 162 1.59 11.96 -2.73
N PHE A 163 0.82 12.82 -3.40
CA PHE A 163 0.26 12.51 -4.71
C PHE A 163 1.37 12.18 -5.71
N ASN A 164 2.45 12.97 -5.73
CA ASN A 164 3.61 12.70 -6.56
C ASN A 164 4.31 11.38 -6.20
N ILE A 165 4.48 11.08 -4.91
CA ILE A 165 5.07 9.82 -4.45
C ILE A 165 4.20 8.64 -4.91
N PHE A 166 2.91 8.66 -4.61
CA PHE A 166 2.02 7.53 -4.90
C PHE A 166 1.80 7.35 -6.41
N ARG A 167 1.62 8.44 -7.17
CA ARG A 167 1.45 8.38 -8.63
C ARG A 167 2.67 7.78 -9.32
N ASN A 168 3.87 8.22 -8.96
CA ASN A 168 5.11 7.74 -9.56
C ASN A 168 5.35 6.25 -9.26
N ASN A 169 4.99 5.80 -8.05
CA ASN A 169 5.18 4.40 -7.67
C ASN A 169 4.05 3.50 -8.17
N GLY A 170 2.80 3.95 -8.19
CA GLY A 170 1.68 3.22 -8.79
C GLY A 170 1.87 2.97 -10.28
N ALA A 171 2.42 3.95 -11.01
CA ALA A 171 2.80 3.79 -12.42
C ALA A 171 3.99 2.83 -12.60
N LYS A 172 4.99 2.90 -11.73
CA LYS A 172 6.15 2.00 -11.74
C LYS A 172 5.76 0.55 -11.51
N PHE A 173 4.87 0.27 -10.54
CA PHE A 173 4.34 -1.07 -10.29
C PHE A 173 3.55 -1.62 -11.49
N ARG A 174 2.72 -0.79 -12.16
CA ARG A 174 2.04 -1.20 -13.40
C ARG A 174 3.01 -1.59 -14.51
N ASN A 175 4.12 -0.88 -14.65
CA ASN A 175 5.14 -1.18 -15.65
C ASN A 175 5.95 -2.44 -15.28
N GLU A 176 6.30 -2.63 -14.01
CA GLU A 176 6.97 -3.86 -13.52
C GLU A 176 6.07 -5.10 -13.67
N LEU A 177 4.76 -5.00 -13.41
CA LEU A 177 3.78 -6.07 -13.66
C LEU A 177 3.63 -6.39 -15.15
N ARG A 178 3.61 -5.37 -16.02
CA ARG A 178 3.56 -5.57 -17.49
C ARG A 178 4.84 -6.17 -18.04
N GLN A 179 6.00 -5.89 -17.46
CA GLN A 179 7.29 -6.45 -17.87
C GLN A 179 7.57 -7.84 -17.24
N GLY A 180 7.03 -8.11 -16.05
CA GLY A 180 7.09 -9.42 -15.38
C GLY A 180 6.08 -10.44 -15.90
N GLY A 181 5.06 -10.01 -16.65
CA GLY A 181 4.04 -10.87 -17.26
C GLY A 181 4.43 -11.59 -18.56
N SER A 182 5.71 -11.57 -18.95
CA SER A 182 6.18 -12.24 -20.17
C SER A 182 7.65 -12.68 -20.06
N LYS A 183 8.00 -13.42 -19.01
CA LYS A 183 9.21 -14.26 -19.01
C LYS A 183 9.02 -15.52 -18.17
N PHE A 184 7.95 -16.28 -18.42
CA PHE A 184 7.92 -17.74 -18.33
C PHE A 184 6.83 -18.24 -19.27
#